data_AF-A0A1J3DP38-F1
#
_entry.id   AF-A0A1J3DP38-F1
#
_cell.length_a   1.000
_cell.length_b   1.000
_cell.length_c   1.000
_cell.angle_alpha   90.00
_cell.angle_beta   90.00
_cell.angle_gamma   90.00
#
_symmetry.space_group_name_H-M   'P 1'
#
loop_
_entity.id
_entity.type
_entity.pdbx_description
1 polymer ?
#
loop_
_entity_poly.entity_id
_entity_poly.type
_entity_poly.pdbx_seq_one_letter_code
_entity_poly.pdbx_strand_id
1 'polypeptide(L)'
;QLAPGGHLGRFCIWTKAAFDRLDSLFGTFTKRSTEKKGFVLPRSKMTNSDLTRIINSDEIQSRLRNRKKVPKHTLRKRNALVNRTEMLKL
;
A
#
# COMPACT_ATOMS: atom_id res chain seq x y z
N GLN A 1 27.08 3.06 9.94
CA GLN A 1 25.94 2.26 10.44
C GLN A 1 24.64 2.89 9.95
N LEU A 2 23.77 2.16 9.24
CA LEU A 2 22.57 2.70 8.57
C LEU A 2 21.25 2.49 9.33
N ALA A 3 21.06 1.32 9.96
CA ALA A 3 19.82 0.95 10.67
C ALA A 3 20.11 0.48 12.11
N PRO A 4 20.40 1.38 13.07
CA PRO A 4 20.52 1.02 14.47
C PRO A 4 19.21 0.41 14.99
N GLY A 5 19.28 -0.75 15.64
CA GLY A 5 18.10 -1.46 16.12
C GLY A 5 17.17 -2.01 15.03
N GLY A 6 17.59 -2.01 13.75
CA GLY A 6 16.77 -2.50 12.63
C GLY A 6 15.75 -1.48 12.08
N HIS A 7 15.75 -0.24 12.56
CA HIS A 7 14.88 0.82 12.04
C HIS A 7 15.50 1.55 10.85
N LEU A 8 14.69 1.80 9.81
CA LEU A 8 15.07 2.57 8.63
C LEU A 8 14.88 4.08 8.89
N GLY A 9 15.52 4.94 8.07
CA GLY A 9 15.30 6.39 8.10
C GLY A 9 16.32 7.20 8.90
N ARG A 10 17.56 6.71 9.06
CA ARG A 10 18.63 7.49 9.69
C ARG A 10 19.00 8.70 8.82
N PHE A 11 19.13 9.87 9.45
CA PHE A 11 19.66 11.06 8.81
C PHE A 11 21.12 10.83 8.38
N CYS A 12 21.38 10.94 7.07
CA CYS A 12 22.68 10.69 6.46
C CYS A 12 23.18 11.95 5.76
N ILE A 13 24.45 12.28 5.95
CA ILE A 13 25.14 13.36 5.26
C ILE A 13 26.20 12.75 4.35
N TRP A 14 26.22 13.15 3.09
CA TRP A 14 27.15 12.63 2.08
C TRP A 14 28.05 13.75 1.55
N THR A 15 29.32 13.43 1.31
CA THR A 15 30.18 14.24 0.45
C THR A 15 29.94 13.88 -1.01
N LYS A 16 30.24 14.79 -1.95
CA LYS A 16 30.05 14.56 -3.39
C LYS A 16 30.69 13.25 -3.86
N ALA A 17 31.98 13.07 -3.57
CA ALA A 17 32.73 11.88 -3.98
C ALA A 17 32.16 10.57 -3.39
N ALA A 18 31.61 10.62 -2.18
CA ALA A 18 30.97 9.45 -1.56
C ALA A 18 29.66 9.09 -2.27
N PHE A 19 28.88 10.09 -2.69
CA PHE A 19 27.63 9.87 -3.41
C PHE A 19 27.88 9.32 -4.83
N ASP A 20 28.85 9.88 -5.54
CA ASP A 20 29.23 9.42 -6.89
C ASP A 20 29.71 7.95 -6.89
N ARG A 21 30.36 7.51 -5.82
CA ARG A 21 30.85 6.12 -5.70
C ARG A 21 29.72 5.09 -5.49
N LEU A 22 28.52 5.50 -5.08
CA LEU A 22 27.40 4.56 -4.84
C LEU A 22 27.00 3.80 -6.11
N ASP A 23 27.06 4.45 -7.27
CA ASP A 23 26.74 3.84 -8.57
C ASP A 23 27.72 2.72 -8.92
N SER A 24 29.02 2.90 -8.69
CA SER A 24 30.03 1.85 -8.90
C SER A 24 29.88 0.70 -7.88
N LEU A 25 29.56 1.05 -6.63
CA LEU A 25 29.47 0.10 -5.54
C LEU A 25 28.23 -0.82 -5.65
N PHE A 26 27.07 -0.28 -6.03
CA PHE A 26 25.82 -1.04 -6.08
C PHE A 26 25.30 -1.29 -7.49
N GLY A 27 25.73 -0.51 -8.48
CA GLY A 27 25.19 -0.54 -9.84
C GLY A 27 23.82 0.13 -9.93
N THR A 28 23.25 0.06 -11.13
CA THR A 28 21.90 0.54 -11.45
C THR A 28 21.04 -0.64 -11.91
N PHE A 29 19.78 -0.38 -12.30
CA PHE A 29 18.94 -1.42 -12.91
C PHE A 29 19.43 -1.87 -14.30
N THR A 30 20.28 -1.08 -14.96
CA THR A 30 20.82 -1.38 -16.29
C THR A 30 22.28 -1.85 -16.25
N LYS A 31 23.08 -1.37 -15.30
CA LYS A 31 24.50 -1.69 -15.16
C LYS A 31 24.75 -2.42 -13.84
N ARG A 32 25.49 -3.54 -13.87
CA ARG A 32 25.85 -4.29 -12.66
C ARG A 32 26.88 -3.53 -11.82
N SER A 33 26.97 -3.89 -10.54
CA SER A 33 28.02 -3.39 -9.64
C SER A 33 29.42 -3.78 -10.15
N THR A 34 30.36 -2.84 -10.08
CA THR A 34 31.76 -3.07 -10.43
C THR A 34 32.56 -3.56 -9.22
N GLU A 35 32.24 -3.06 -8.02
CA GLU A 35 32.98 -3.39 -6.80
C GLU A 35 32.45 -4.65 -6.10
N LYS A 36 31.13 -4.92 -6.17
CA LYS A 36 30.51 -6.09 -5.54
C LYS A 36 30.27 -7.20 -6.56
N LYS A 37 31.21 -8.16 -6.60
CA LYS A 37 31.14 -9.32 -7.50
C LYS A 37 29.83 -10.09 -7.32
N GLY A 38 29.09 -10.26 -8.43
CA GLY A 38 27.82 -11.01 -8.45
C GLY A 38 26.62 -10.27 -7.86
N PHE A 39 26.79 -9.03 -7.38
CA PHE A 39 25.69 -8.24 -6.86
C PHE A 39 24.84 -7.65 -7.98
N VAL A 40 23.52 -7.75 -7.83
CA VAL A 40 22.52 -7.13 -8.72
C VAL A 40 21.47 -6.46 -7.86
N LEU A 41 21.03 -5.27 -8.27
CA LEU A 41 20.01 -4.52 -7.55
C LEU A 41 18.67 -5.29 -7.58
N PRO A 42 18.00 -5.51 -6.42
CA PRO A 42 16.71 -6.18 -6.39
C PRO A 42 15.65 -5.41 -7.19
N ARG A 43 14.87 -6.11 -8.02
CA ARG A 43 13.76 -5.49 -8.76
C ARG A 43 12.57 -5.22 -7.83
N SER A 44 11.93 -4.06 -8.01
CA SER A 44 10.69 -3.77 -7.28
C SER A 44 9.59 -4.73 -7.73
N LYS A 45 8.78 -5.19 -6.77
CA LYS A 45 7.61 -6.05 -7.06
C LYS A 45 6.44 -5.25 -7.64
N MET A 46 6.39 -3.96 -7.32
CA MET A 46 5.39 -3.02 -7.83
C MET A 46 6.11 -1.90 -8.56
N THR A 47 5.69 -1.61 -9.79
CA THR A 47 6.22 -0.47 -10.57
C THR A 47 5.73 0.87 -10.01
N ASN A 48 4.47 0.93 -9.57
CA ASN A 48 3.89 2.06 -8.85
C ASN A 48 3.40 1.59 -7.47
N SER A 49 3.92 2.18 -6.39
CA SER A 49 3.55 1.87 -5.01
C SER A 49 2.41 2.73 -4.46
N ASP A 50 1.96 3.75 -5.20
CA ASP A 50 0.84 4.60 -4.79
C ASP A 50 -0.50 3.87 -5.03
N LEU A 51 -0.90 3.10 -4.02
CA LEU A 51 -2.16 2.38 -4.02
C LEU A 51 -3.38 3.31 -4.08
N THR A 52 -3.29 4.50 -3.48
CA THR A 52 -4.42 5.43 -3.43
C THR A 52 -4.76 5.95 -4.82
N ARG A 53 -3.74 6.30 -5.60
CA ARG A 53 -3.88 6.70 -6.99
C ARG A 53 -4.40 5.56 -7.86
N ILE A 54 -3.87 4.35 -7.69
CA ILE A 54 -4.33 3.18 -8.46
C ILE A 54 -5.80 2.91 -8.17
N ILE A 55 -6.19 2.83 -6.90
CA ILE A 55 -7.57 2.53 -6.50
C ILE A 55 -8.55 3.56 -7.05
N ASN A 56 -8.19 4.85 -7.01
CA ASN A 56 -9.07 5.94 -7.43
C ASN A 56 -8.98 6.27 -8.92
N SER A 57 -8.27 5.47 -9.72
CA SER A 57 -8.15 5.73 -11.16
C SER A 57 -9.46 5.42 -11.91
N ASP A 58 -9.74 6.16 -12.97
CA ASP A 58 -10.98 6.03 -13.74
C ASP A 58 -11.15 4.64 -14.37
N GLU A 59 -10.04 4.02 -14.77
CA GLU A 59 -10.02 2.67 -15.35
C GLU A 59 -10.53 1.62 -14.35
N ILE A 60 -10.21 1.79 -13.06
CA ILE A 60 -10.68 0.91 -11.99
C ILE A 60 -12.10 1.29 -11.56
N GLN A 61 -12.36 2.58 -11.34
CA GLN A 61 -13.65 3.06 -10.84
C GLN A 61 -14.78 2.83 -11.84
N SER A 62 -14.53 2.95 -13.15
CA SER A 62 -15.53 2.69 -14.20
C SER A 62 -15.98 1.22 -14.29
N ARG A 63 -15.19 0.28 -13.76
CA ARG A 63 -15.48 -1.16 -13.77
C ARG A 63 -15.95 -1.69 -12.42
N LEU A 64 -15.85 -0.89 -11.36
CA LEU A 64 -16.24 -1.31 -10.02
C LEU A 64 -17.74 -1.51 -9.92
N ARG A 65 -18.13 -2.56 -9.19
CA ARG A 65 -19.52 -2.76 -8.79
C ARG A 65 -19.86 -1.79 -7.66
N ASN A 66 -21.08 -1.26 -7.68
CA ASN A 66 -21.57 -0.40 -6.61
C ASN A 66 -21.42 -1.08 -5.24
N ARG A 67 -20.95 -0.30 -4.26
CA ARG A 67 -20.78 -0.79 -2.89
C ARG A 67 -22.14 -1.20 -2.31
N LYS A 68 -22.28 -2.47 -1.94
CA LYS A 68 -23.46 -2.97 -1.23
C LYS A 68 -23.48 -2.41 0.18
N LYS A 69 -24.55 -1.70 0.55
CA LYS A 69 -24.80 -1.29 1.93
C LYS A 69 -25.36 -2.51 2.68
N VAL A 70 -24.53 -3.11 3.54
CA VAL A 70 -25.00 -4.16 4.45
C VAL A 70 -25.61 -3.49 5.68
N PRO A 71 -26.80 -3.91 6.15
CA PRO A 71 -27.35 -3.38 7.39
C PRO A 71 -26.38 -3.69 8.55
N LYS A 72 -26.08 -2.67 9.38
CA LYS A 72 -25.18 -2.80 10.53
C LYS A 72 -25.71 -3.73 11.61
N HIS A 73 -27.03 -3.89 11.66
CA HIS A 73 -27.72 -4.75 12.63
C HIS A 73 -28.65 -5.70 11.90
N THR A 74 -28.72 -6.93 12.40
CA THR A 74 -29.76 -7.86 12.03
C THR A 74 -31.11 -7.31 12.48
N LEU A 75 -32.13 -7.49 11.63
CA LEU A 75 -33.49 -7.11 12.00
C LEU A 75 -33.94 -8.01 13.16
N ARG A 76 -34.26 -7.41 14.31
CA ARG A 76 -34.84 -8.14 15.43
C ARG A 76 -36.33 -8.32 15.20
N LYS A 77 -36.81 -9.56 15.18
CA LYS A 77 -38.25 -9.85 15.13
C LYS A 77 -38.92 -9.31 16.39
N ARG A 78 -39.83 -8.35 16.24
CA ARG A 78 -40.65 -7.80 17.32
C ARG A 78 -42.03 -8.47 17.29
N ASN A 79 -42.62 -8.73 18.45
CA ASN A 79 -43.96 -9.30 18.52
C ASN A 79 -45.01 -8.22 18.22
N ALA A 80 -45.77 -8.37 17.15
CA ALA A 80 -46.79 -7.41 16.72
C ALA A 80 -48.00 -7.33 17.66
N LEU A 81 -48.31 -8.41 18.40
CA LEU A 81 -49.40 -8.41 19.38
C LEU A 81 -49.11 -7.53 20.60
N VAL A 82 -47.82 -7.28 20.88
CA VAL A 82 -47.37 -6.49 22.03
C VAL A 82 -46.83 -5.12 21.59
N ASN A 83 -46.43 -4.96 20.32
CA ASN A 83 -45.86 -3.72 19.80
C ASN A 83 -46.76 -3.10 18.73
N ARG A 84 -47.48 -2.03 19.11
CA ARG A 84 -48.38 -1.28 18.22
C ARG A 84 -47.70 -0.78 16.94
N THR A 85 -46.45 -0.32 17.02
CA THR A 85 -45.74 0.19 15.82
C THR A 85 -45.39 -0.90 14.82
N GLU A 86 -45.27 -2.15 15.29
CA GLU A 86 -45.04 -3.29 14.41
C GLU A 86 -46.35 -3.80 13.81
N MET A 87 -47.45 -3.80 14.59
CA MET A 87 -48.79 -4.12 14.09
C MET A 87 -49.22 -3.18 12.96
N LEU A 88 -48.91 -1.88 13.06
CA LEU A 88 -49.23 -0.89 12.03
C LEU A 88 -48.39 -1.02 10.75
N LYS A 89 -47.30 -1.80 10.75
CA LYS A 89 -46.43 -2.03 9.58
C LYS A 89 -46.79 -3.30 8.80
N LEU A 90 -47.54 -4.21 9.41
CA LEU A 90 -48.09 -5.41 8.76
C LEU A 90 -49.28 -5.01 7.89
#